data_AF-A0A3P6S8M4-F1
#
_entry.id   AF-A0A3P6S8M4-F1
#
_cell.length_a   1.000
_cell.length_b   1.000
_cell.length_c   1.000
_cell.angle_alpha   90.00
_cell.angle_beta   90.00
_cell.angle_gamma   90.00
#
_symmetry.space_group_name_H-M   'P 1'
#
loop_
_entity.id
_entity.type
_entity.pdbx_description
1 polymer ?
#
loop_
_entity_poly.entity_id
_entity_poly.type
_entity_poly.pdbx_seq_one_letter_code
_entity_poly.pdbx_strand_id
1 'polypeptide(L)'
;MGDEGSKKYLPSFWHDDVAMQGYMSVIKARAVNPIDHDRKIKFWENLIAKSCEAEGNAIISVDLLKKRFRRGDQIPASLNIVLEHLER
;
A
#
# COMPACT_ATOMS: atom_id res chain seq x y z
N MET A 1 0.61 -6.06 -26.31
CA MET A 1 -0.65 -5.71 -25.62
C MET A 1 -0.34 -5.79 -24.13
N GLY A 2 0.10 -4.67 -23.55
CA GLY A 2 0.48 -4.60 -22.15
C GLY A 2 0.06 -3.24 -21.67
N ASP A 3 -1.19 -3.12 -21.26
CA ASP A 3 -1.69 -1.96 -20.53
C ASP A 3 -1.02 -1.94 -19.16
N GLU A 4 0.28 -1.61 -19.12
CA GLU A 4 0.93 -1.03 -17.96
C GLU A 4 0.40 0.40 -17.81
N GLY A 5 -0.89 0.49 -17.51
CA GLY A 5 -1.48 1.72 -17.03
C GLY A 5 -0.73 2.09 -15.77
N SER A 6 0.16 3.08 -15.87
CA SER A 6 0.69 3.82 -14.73
C SER A 6 -0.52 4.20 -13.87
N LYS A 7 -0.79 3.38 -12.86
CA LYS A 7 -1.91 3.53 -11.95
C LYS A 7 -1.78 4.95 -11.38
N LYS A 8 -2.64 5.87 -11.83
CA LYS A 8 -2.54 7.32 -11.54
C LYS A 8 -2.50 7.64 -10.04
N TYR A 9 -2.88 6.68 -9.20
CA TYR A 9 -2.85 6.75 -7.75
C TYR A 9 -1.49 6.41 -7.11
N LEU A 10 -0.56 5.79 -7.84
CA LEU A 10 0.76 5.45 -7.32
C LEU A 10 1.63 6.72 -7.19
N PRO A 11 2.46 6.84 -6.14
CA PRO A 11 3.32 7.99 -5.97
C PRO A 11 4.42 8.01 -7.05
N SER A 12 4.99 9.20 -7.30
CA SER A 12 6.10 9.36 -8.23
C SER A 12 7.32 8.50 -7.87
N PHE A 13 7.50 8.20 -6.57
CA PHE A 13 8.54 7.33 -6.04
C PHE A 13 8.14 5.84 -5.97
N TRP A 14 7.03 5.45 -6.60
CA TRP A 14 6.61 4.04 -6.64
C TRP A 14 7.61 3.13 -7.35
N HIS A 15 8.30 3.68 -8.35
CA HIS A 15 9.33 2.95 -9.09
C HIS A 15 10.66 2.93 -8.32
N ASP A 16 10.82 3.78 -7.31
CA ASP A 16 12.02 3.87 -6.50
C ASP A 16 12.08 2.69 -5.51
N ASP A 17 12.99 1.75 -5.77
CA ASP A 17 13.20 0.56 -4.93
C ASP A 17 13.47 0.95 -3.48
N VAL A 18 14.30 1.97 -3.25
CA VAL A 18 14.75 2.36 -1.90
C VAL A 18 13.58 2.93 -1.09
N ALA A 19 12.82 3.85 -1.68
CA ALA A 19 11.64 4.40 -1.04
C ALA A 19 10.59 3.31 -0.78
N MET A 20 10.30 2.47 -1.80
CA MET A 20 9.34 1.39 -1.67
C MET A 20 9.77 0.34 -0.66
N GLN A 21 11.05 -0.02 -0.57
CA GLN A 21 11.54 -1.00 0.40
C GLN A 21 11.20 -0.58 1.83
N GLY A 22 11.28 0.71 2.15
CA GLY A 22 10.87 1.26 3.44
C GLY A 22 9.36 1.09 3.73
N TYR A 23 8.51 1.34 2.74
CA TYR A 23 7.05 1.20 2.86
C TYR A 23 6.54 -0.23 2.74
N MET A 24 7.27 -1.10 2.01
CA MET A 24 6.96 -2.52 1.82
C MET A 24 7.43 -3.39 2.99
N SER A 25 8.42 -2.91 3.74
CA SER A 25 8.86 -3.55 4.97
C SER A 25 7.73 -3.58 6.01
N VAL A 26 7.86 -4.51 6.96
CA VAL A 26 6.88 -4.68 8.04
C VAL A 26 6.66 -3.36 8.78
N ILE A 27 5.40 -2.98 8.94
CA ILE A 27 5.05 -1.87 9.82
C ILE A 27 5.33 -2.35 11.25
N LYS A 28 6.29 -1.70 11.91
CA LYS A 28 6.60 -1.99 13.32
C LYS A 28 5.35 -1.70 14.15
N ALA A 29 5.11 -2.51 15.17
CA ALA A 29 3.98 -2.30 16.08
C ALA A 29 3.98 -0.85 16.60
N ARG A 30 2.78 -0.28 16.79
CA ARG A 30 2.59 1.09 17.30
C ARG A 30 3.33 1.33 18.63
N ALA A 31 3.49 0.29 19.44
CA ALA A 31 4.25 0.32 20.70
C ALA A 31 5.75 0.55 20.51
N VAL A 32 6.32 0.16 19.36
CA VAL A 32 7.76 0.31 19.06
C VAL A 32 8.03 1.67 18.45
N ASN A 33 7.23 2.07 17.46
CA ASN A 33 7.39 3.38 16.83
C ASN A 33 6.03 3.88 16.30
N PRO A 34 5.28 4.64 17.11
CA PRO A 34 3.95 5.10 16.72
C PRO A 34 4.00 6.08 15.54
N ILE A 35 5.09 6.84 15.40
CA ILE A 35 5.27 7.84 14.34
C ILE A 35 5.48 7.14 12.99
N ASP A 36 6.42 6.19 12.91
CA ASP A 36 6.66 5.41 11.68
C ASP A 36 5.43 4.59 11.29
N HIS A 37 4.77 4.00 12.29
CA HIS A 37 3.53 3.25 12.09
C HIS A 37 2.44 4.12 11.46
N ASP A 38 2.06 5.23 12.10
CA ASP A 38 1.01 6.13 11.61
C ASP A 38 1.34 6.68 10.21
N ARG A 39 2.60 7.04 9.98
CA ARG A 39 3.06 7.56 8.70
C ARG A 39 2.91 6.53 7.58
N LYS A 40 3.27 5.26 7.82
CA LYS A 40 3.10 4.18 6.85
C LYS A 40 1.64 3.83 6.64
N ILE A 41 0.84 3.76 7.71
CA ILE A 41 -0.60 3.53 7.62
C ILE A 41 -1.25 4.60 6.74
N LYS A 42 -1.08 5.89 7.08
CA LYS A 42 -1.67 7.00 6.31
C LYS A 42 -1.22 7.01 4.86
N PHE A 43 0.04 6.68 4.61
CA PHE A 43 0.54 6.55 3.24
C PHE A 43 -0.23 5.48 2.47
N TRP A 44 -0.32 4.26 3.02
CA TRP A 44 -1.04 3.16 2.38
C TRP A 44 -2.54 3.41 2.29
N GLU A 45 -3.17 3.96 3.33
CA GLU A 45 -4.58 4.36 3.35
C GLU A 45 -4.88 5.36 2.23
N ASN A 46 -4.07 6.41 2.09
CA ASN A 46 -4.24 7.37 1.00
C ASN A 46 -4.08 6.71 -0.36
N LEU A 47 -3.11 5.80 -0.49
CA LEU A 47 -2.86 5.07 -1.73
C LEU A 47 -4.02 4.15 -2.11
N ILE A 48 -4.55 3.44 -1.12
CA ILE A 48 -5.71 2.57 -1.24
C ILE A 48 -6.94 3.38 -1.60
N ALA A 49 -7.20 4.49 -0.92
CA ALA A 49 -8.32 5.38 -1.20
C ALA A 49 -8.27 5.90 -2.64
N LYS A 50 -7.11 6.38 -3.09
CA LYS A 50 -6.92 6.78 -4.50
C LYS A 50 -7.09 5.62 -5.46
N SER A 51 -6.66 4.41 -5.09
CA SER A 51 -6.86 3.21 -5.91
C SER A 51 -8.33 2.80 -6.02
N CYS A 52 -9.09 2.99 -4.94
CA CYS A 52 -10.52 2.76 -4.87
C CYS A 52 -11.27 3.77 -5.74
N GLU A 53 -10.93 5.06 -5.63
CA GLU A 53 -11.49 6.12 -6.47
C GLU A 53 -11.19 5.89 -7.95
N ALA A 54 -9.95 5.50 -8.28
CA ALA A 54 -9.53 5.26 -9.67
C ALA A 54 -10.20 4.04 -10.31
N GLU A 55 -10.55 3.00 -9.54
CA GLU A 55 -11.31 1.84 -10.07
C GLU A 55 -12.80 1.92 -9.82
N GLY A 56 -13.29 2.97 -9.15
CA GLY A 56 -14.69 3.08 -8.74
C GLY A 56 -15.12 1.93 -7.82
N ASN A 57 -14.18 1.33 -7.08
CA ASN A 57 -14.43 0.14 -6.29
C ASN A 57 -14.06 0.36 -4.82
N ALA A 58 -15.09 0.53 -3.99
CA ALA A 58 -14.98 0.66 -2.54
C ALA A 58 -14.62 -0.66 -1.83
N ILE A 59 -14.68 -1.80 -2.55
CA ILE A 59 -14.38 -3.10 -1.98
C ILE A 59 -12.90 -3.40 -2.19
N ILE A 60 -12.17 -3.42 -1.08
CA ILE A 60 -10.78 -3.82 -1.02
C ILE A 60 -10.62 -5.00 -0.06
N SER A 61 -9.68 -5.89 -0.36
CA SER A 61 -9.33 -7.00 0.53
C SER A 61 -7.83 -7.21 0.49
N VAL A 62 -7.27 -7.86 1.53
CA VAL A 62 -5.82 -8.04 1.61
C VAL A 62 -5.28 -8.76 0.38
N ASP A 63 -6.01 -9.74 -0.15
CA ASP A 63 -5.63 -10.45 -1.37
C ASP A 63 -5.65 -9.54 -2.61
N LEU A 64 -6.66 -8.68 -2.71
CA LEU A 64 -6.77 -7.68 -3.79
C LEU A 64 -5.61 -6.68 -3.70
N LEU A 65 -5.33 -6.14 -2.51
CA LEU A 65 -4.23 -5.20 -2.31
C LEU A 65 -2.88 -5.86 -2.59
N LYS A 66 -2.69 -7.11 -2.15
CA LYS A 66 -1.48 -7.88 -2.44
C LYS A 66 -1.31 -8.04 -3.95
N LYS A 67 -2.35 -8.38 -4.71
CA LYS A 67 -2.29 -8.47 -6.19
C LYS A 67 -2.07 -7.11 -6.85
N ARG A 68 -2.69 -6.05 -6.31
CA ARG A 68 -2.71 -4.71 -6.90
C ARG A 68 -1.43 -3.92 -6.63
N PHE A 69 -0.83 -4.09 -5.45
CA PHE A 69 0.41 -3.48 -5.03
C PHE A 69 1.59 -4.46 -5.04
N ARG A 70 1.41 -5.66 -5.60
CA ARG A 70 2.52 -6.59 -5.90
C ARG A 70 3.45 -5.92 -6.91
N ARG A 71 4.73 -5.93 -6.58
CA ARG A 71 5.81 -5.43 -7.41
C ARG A 71 6.67 -6.61 -7.82
N GLY A 72 6.42 -7.16 -9.01
CA GLY A 72 7.04 -8.42 -9.45
C GLY A 72 6.67 -9.57 -8.52
N ASP A 73 7.64 -10.08 -7.77
CA ASP A 73 7.44 -11.13 -6.77
C ASP A 73 7.27 -10.58 -5.34
N GLN A 74 7.60 -9.30 -5.11
CA GLN A 74 7.49 -8.69 -3.78
C GLN A 74 6.06 -8.23 -3.47
N ILE A 75 5.57 -8.69 -2.33
CA ILE A 75 4.31 -8.28 -1.73
C ILE A 75 4.62 -7.42 -0.49
N PRO A 76 4.03 -6.23 -0.33
CA PRO A 76 4.25 -5.42 0.85
C PRO A 76 3.66 -6.11 2.09
N ALA A 77 4.51 -6.47 3.05
CA ALA A 77 4.08 -7.08 4.31
C ALA A 77 3.25 -6.10 5.15
N SER A 78 3.50 -4.80 4.95
CA SER A 78 2.77 -3.68 5.51
C SER A 78 1.26 -3.69 5.24
N LEU A 79 0.81 -4.26 4.10
CA LEU A 79 -0.62 -4.26 3.73
C LEU A 79 -1.52 -4.96 4.75
N ASN A 80 -1.06 -6.05 5.39
CA ASN A 80 -1.88 -6.74 6.39
C ASN A 80 -2.16 -5.82 7.59
N ILE A 81 -1.13 -5.11 8.07
CA ILE A 81 -1.25 -4.18 9.20
C ILE A 81 -2.16 -3.00 8.83
N VAL A 82 -2.05 -2.49 7.60
CA VAL A 82 -2.89 -1.37 7.13
C VAL A 82 -4.35 -1.79 7.09
N LEU A 83 -4.66 -2.98 6.57
CA LEU A 83 -6.03 -3.48 6.52
C LEU A 83 -6.61 -3.75 7.90
N GLU A 84 -5.84 -4.34 8.81
CA GLU A 84 -6.24 -4.49 10.21
C GLU A 84 -6.54 -3.13 10.88
N HIS A 85 -5.87 -2.06 10.43
CA HIS A 85 -6.16 -0.70 10.88
C HIS A 85 -7.40 -0.08 10.22
N LEU A 86 -7.71 -0.45 8.96
CA LEU A 86 -8.87 0.04 8.20
C LEU A 86 -10.17 -0.69 8.58
N GLU A 87 -10.10 -1.96 8.98
CA GLU A 87 -11.23 -2.77 9.44
C GLU A 87 -11.72 -2.40 10.86
N ARG A 88 -11.15 -1.35 11.45
CA ARG A 88 -11.30 -1.01 12.87
C ARG A 88 -12.11 0.25 13.12
#